data_AF-A0A5M6ZNU1-F1
#
_entry.id   AF-A0A5M6ZNU1-F1
#
_cell.length_a   1.000
_cell.length_b   1.000
_cell.length_c   1.000
_cell.angle_alpha   90.00
_cell.angle_beta   90.00
_cell.angle_gamma   90.00
#
_symmetry.space_group_name_H-M   'P 1'
#
loop_
_entity.id
_entity.type
_entity.pdbx_description
1 polymer ?
#
loop_
_entity_poly.entity_id
_entity_poly.type
_entity_poly.pdbx_seq_one_letter_code
_entity_poly.pdbx_strand_id
1 'polypeptide(L)'
;MSPMTNWRCDEERADLIAAARAMREEGVVMHEVARQLGVPVSTLHRWAAEGGWRTMDMAAARMRAAFGERAEASPAPGETGADTAPQAEGGPEPHPEPGPEPQAGPAPEPRPEPGPGDEPDAPYQFICPIQARIAGERAMKAAFALMVDGELKSASQTMQLAERMLGAARVLGELPLPPENDEAARRESEKNHAELTRRIRNLVKMALRGEVSCLPKWATSKSFLADTLYPDQYNWDDTAEQE
;
A
#
# COMPACT_ATOMS: atom_id res chain seq x y z
N MET A 1 47.12 12.11 -8.31
CA MET A 1 46.06 11.48 -9.13
C MET A 1 44.75 12.12 -8.72
N SER A 2 44.32 13.16 -9.44
CA SER A 2 43.05 13.85 -9.15
C SER A 2 41.90 12.97 -9.64
N PRO A 3 40.84 12.75 -8.84
CA PRO A 3 39.69 11.96 -9.27
C PRO A 3 38.99 12.69 -10.44
N MET A 4 39.09 12.10 -11.64
CA MET A 4 38.38 12.50 -12.86
C MET A 4 36.88 12.19 -12.76
N THR A 5 36.17 12.84 -11.86
CA THR A 5 34.71 13.02 -11.98
C THR A 5 34.47 14.50 -12.16
N ASN A 6 34.97 14.98 -13.31
CA ASN A 6 34.59 16.25 -13.87
C ASN A 6 33.13 16.08 -14.30
N TRP A 7 32.21 16.40 -13.40
CA TRP A 7 30.82 16.59 -13.79
C TRP A 7 30.85 17.74 -14.80
N ARG A 8 30.65 17.37 -16.07
CA ARG A 8 29.79 18.05 -17.03
C ARG A 8 28.95 19.15 -16.34
N CYS A 9 29.04 20.39 -16.83
CA CYS A 9 28.55 21.61 -16.19
C CYS A 9 27.18 21.46 -15.48
N ASP A 10 26.89 22.33 -14.50
CA ASP A 10 25.62 22.26 -13.73
C ASP A 10 24.37 22.22 -14.65
N GLU A 11 24.46 22.86 -15.81
CA GLU A 11 23.43 22.82 -16.87
C GLU A 11 23.26 21.41 -17.46
N GLU A 12 24.35 20.73 -17.83
CA GLU A 12 24.29 19.35 -18.33
C GLU A 12 23.83 18.35 -17.25
N ARG A 13 24.16 18.60 -15.98
CA ARG A 13 23.59 17.83 -14.86
C ARG A 13 22.06 18.01 -14.79
N ALA A 14 21.57 19.24 -14.94
CA ALA A 14 20.14 19.53 -14.93
C ALA A 14 19.42 18.83 -16.09
N ASP A 15 20.00 18.85 -17.30
CA ASP A 15 19.46 18.17 -18.47
C ASP A 15 19.37 16.65 -18.28
N LEU A 16 20.41 16.04 -17.70
CA LEU A 16 20.40 14.60 -17.39
C LEU A 16 19.34 14.22 -16.35
N ILE A 17 19.11 15.07 -15.34
CA ILE A 17 18.05 14.86 -14.34
C ILE A 17 16.68 14.96 -15.00
N ALA A 18 16.46 15.98 -15.84
CA ALA A 18 15.20 16.17 -16.56
C ALA A 18 14.89 15.00 -17.50
N ALA A 19 15.89 14.54 -18.28
CA ALA A 19 15.77 13.39 -19.15
C ALA A 19 15.47 12.10 -18.36
N ALA A 20 16.21 11.84 -17.28
CA ALA A 20 15.98 10.67 -16.44
C ALA A 20 14.57 10.65 -15.85
N ARG A 21 14.06 11.81 -15.43
CA ARG A 21 12.69 11.96 -14.92
C ARG A 21 11.65 11.65 -15.99
N ALA A 22 11.78 12.20 -17.20
CA ALA A 22 10.85 11.96 -18.29
C ALA A 22 10.76 10.45 -18.63
N MET A 23 11.91 9.76 -18.74
CA MET A 23 11.92 8.31 -18.99
C MET A 23 11.25 7.50 -17.86
N ARG A 24 11.39 7.96 -16.61
CA ARG A 24 10.73 7.34 -15.46
C ARG A 24 9.22 7.56 -15.47
N GLU A 25 8.77 8.73 -15.90
CA GLU A 25 7.34 9.05 -16.11
C GLU A 25 6.73 8.23 -17.25
N GLU A 26 7.52 7.84 -18.27
CA GLU A 26 7.13 6.87 -19.30
C GLU A 26 7.12 5.41 -18.80
N GLY A 27 7.61 5.15 -17.59
CA GLY A 27 7.63 3.82 -16.98
C GLY A 27 8.90 3.00 -17.26
N VAL A 28 9.95 3.61 -17.81
CA VAL A 28 11.23 2.93 -18.04
C VAL A 28 11.86 2.52 -16.69
N VAL A 29 12.44 1.31 -16.65
CA VAL A 29 13.10 0.78 -15.44
C VAL A 29 14.44 1.48 -15.20
N MET A 30 14.82 1.68 -13.93
CA MET A 30 15.97 2.49 -13.54
C MET A 30 17.31 2.04 -14.17
N HIS A 31 17.53 0.73 -14.31
CA HIS A 31 18.73 0.18 -14.96
C HIS A 31 18.83 0.55 -16.45
N GLU A 32 17.68 0.68 -17.12
CA GLU A 32 17.63 1.04 -18.53
C GLU A 32 17.87 2.53 -18.72
N VAL A 33 17.32 3.38 -17.84
CA VAL A 33 17.64 4.82 -17.79
C VAL A 33 19.14 5.04 -17.57
N ALA A 34 19.74 4.31 -16.62
CA ALA A 34 21.18 4.35 -16.36
C ALA A 34 22.02 4.00 -17.61
N ARG A 35 21.62 2.93 -18.32
CA ARG A 35 22.27 2.48 -19.54
C ARG A 35 22.17 3.52 -20.67
N GLN A 36 21.00 4.13 -20.86
CA GLN A 36 20.77 5.10 -21.94
C GLN A 36 21.46 6.44 -21.69
N LEU A 37 21.45 6.94 -20.45
CA LEU A 37 22.08 8.21 -20.10
C LEU A 37 23.59 8.08 -19.78
N GLY A 38 24.11 6.86 -19.67
CA GLY A 38 25.49 6.61 -19.26
C GLY A 38 25.78 7.03 -17.81
N VAL A 39 24.75 7.04 -16.96
CA VAL A 39 24.84 7.46 -15.56
C VAL A 39 24.71 6.24 -14.65
N PRO A 40 25.57 6.05 -13.62
CA PRO A 40 25.42 4.94 -12.68
C PRO A 40 24.08 4.96 -11.95
N VAL A 41 23.49 3.78 -11.73
CA VAL A 41 22.18 3.61 -11.06
C VAL A 41 22.16 4.26 -9.67
N SER A 42 23.27 4.21 -8.93
CA SER A 42 23.42 4.88 -7.63
C SER A 42 23.26 6.40 -7.70
N THR A 43 23.73 7.02 -8.79
CA THR A 43 23.56 8.46 -9.04
C THR A 43 22.10 8.79 -9.30
N LEU A 44 21.41 7.97 -10.10
CA LEU A 44 19.97 8.14 -10.33
C LEU A 44 19.16 8.00 -9.04
N HIS A 45 19.50 7.05 -8.16
CA HIS A 45 18.84 6.92 -6.86
C HIS A 45 19.05 8.15 -5.97
N ARG A 46 20.24 8.73 -5.99
CA ARG A 46 20.54 9.97 -5.26
C ARG A 46 19.71 11.13 -5.80
N TRP A 47 19.69 11.33 -7.13
CA TRP A 47 18.85 12.38 -7.74
C TRP A 47 17.36 12.14 -7.49
N ALA A 48 16.89 10.89 -7.51
CA ALA A 48 15.51 10.52 -7.17
C ALA A 48 15.15 10.83 -5.72
N ALA A 49 16.10 10.68 -4.79
CA ALA A 49 15.93 11.07 -3.40
C ALA A 49 15.92 12.60 -3.22
N GLU A 50 16.79 13.33 -3.93
CA GLU A 50 16.85 14.80 -3.89
C GLU A 50 15.60 15.45 -4.50
N GLY A 51 15.08 14.90 -5.61
CA GLY A 51 13.97 15.49 -6.36
C GLY A 51 12.59 14.87 -6.12
N GLY A 52 12.48 13.84 -5.26
CA GLY A 52 11.19 13.21 -4.91
C GLY A 52 10.48 12.45 -6.05
N TRP A 53 11.23 11.75 -6.92
CA TRP A 53 10.68 11.00 -8.08
C TRP A 53 10.90 9.49 -7.94
N ARG A 54 10.76 8.95 -6.73
CA ARG A 54 10.81 7.49 -6.52
C ARG A 54 9.59 6.84 -7.17
N THR A 55 9.69 5.55 -7.49
CA THR A 55 8.58 4.79 -8.09
C THR A 55 7.29 4.91 -7.29
N MET A 56 7.40 4.94 -5.95
CA MET A 56 6.26 5.14 -5.05
C MET A 56 5.67 6.54 -5.17
N ASP A 57 6.50 7.59 -5.30
CA ASP A 57 6.05 8.98 -5.44
C ASP A 57 5.34 9.20 -6.79
N MET A 58 5.82 8.56 -7.86
CA MET A 58 5.17 8.61 -9.18
C MET A 58 3.87 7.81 -9.22
N ALA A 59 3.79 6.65 -8.55
CA ALA A 59 2.55 5.90 -8.42
C ALA A 59 1.52 6.71 -7.61
N ALA A 60 1.94 7.32 -6.49
CA ALA A 60 1.11 8.22 -5.70
C ALA A 60 0.71 9.49 -6.47
N ALA A 61 1.58 10.04 -7.33
CA ALA A 61 1.26 11.17 -8.19
C ALA A 61 0.26 10.80 -9.30
N ARG A 62 0.41 9.63 -9.95
CA ARG A 62 -0.57 9.11 -10.92
C ARG A 62 -1.92 8.82 -10.27
N MET A 63 -1.93 8.27 -9.06
CA MET A 63 -3.15 8.10 -8.27
C MET A 63 -3.78 9.45 -7.93
N ARG A 64 -3.00 10.45 -7.50
CA ARG A 64 -3.51 11.81 -7.29
C ARG A 64 -4.03 12.47 -8.56
N ALA A 65 -3.41 12.25 -9.72
CA ALA A 65 -3.92 12.78 -10.98
C ALA A 65 -5.23 12.07 -11.40
N ALA A 66 -5.26 10.74 -11.34
CA ALA A 66 -6.41 9.94 -11.75
C ALA A 66 -7.64 10.12 -10.83
N PHE A 67 -7.42 10.36 -9.54
CA PHE A 67 -8.49 10.43 -8.54
C PHE A 67 -8.69 11.81 -7.92
N GLY A 68 -7.68 12.69 -7.95
CA GLY A 68 -7.74 14.03 -7.36
C GLY A 68 -8.44 15.07 -8.23
N GLU A 69 -8.40 14.96 -9.56
CA GLU A 69 -9.12 15.90 -10.45
C GLU A 69 -10.66 15.81 -10.29
N ARG A 70 -11.18 14.71 -9.72
CA ARG A 70 -12.62 14.56 -9.50
C ARG A 70 -13.12 15.24 -8.21
N ALA A 71 -12.23 15.58 -7.28
CA ALA A 71 -12.60 16.26 -6.03
C ALA A 71 -12.87 17.77 -6.23
N GLU A 72 -12.22 18.40 -7.21
CA GLU A 72 -12.37 19.84 -7.50
C GLU A 72 -13.55 20.15 -8.46
N ALA A 73 -14.12 19.13 -9.10
CA ALA A 73 -15.23 19.28 -10.05
C ALA A 73 -16.58 18.80 -9.48
N SER A 74 -16.82 19.04 -8.19
CA SER A 74 -18.18 19.04 -7.65
C SER A 74 -18.79 20.42 -7.91
N PRO A 75 -19.63 20.61 -8.95
CA PRO A 75 -20.35 21.86 -9.10
C PRO A 75 -21.25 22.03 -7.88
N ALA A 76 -20.95 23.04 -7.06
CA ALA A 76 -21.79 23.43 -5.95
C ALA A 76 -23.25 23.50 -6.42
N PRO A 77 -24.20 22.83 -5.74
CA PRO A 77 -25.61 22.94 -6.08
C PRO A 77 -26.02 24.40 -5.85
N GLY A 78 -26.59 25.00 -6.89
CA GLY A 78 -26.81 26.43 -6.99
C GLY A 78 -27.60 27.03 -5.82
N GLU A 79 -26.99 27.98 -5.13
CA GLU A 79 -27.68 28.94 -4.29
C GLU A 79 -28.23 30.06 -5.18
N THR A 80 -29.55 30.03 -5.37
CA THR A 80 -30.29 31.13 -6.01
C THR A 80 -30.97 31.94 -4.91
N GLY A 81 -30.40 33.12 -4.61
CA GLY A 81 -31.11 34.34 -4.26
C GLY A 81 -31.85 34.45 -2.91
N ALA A 82 -31.25 35.18 -1.97
CA ALA A 82 -31.88 36.14 -1.06
C ALA A 82 -30.74 36.90 -0.34
N ASP A 83 -30.30 38.05 -0.82
CA ASP A 83 -30.84 39.40 -0.53
C ASP A 83 -30.82 39.80 0.97
N THR A 84 -30.06 40.87 1.22
CA THR A 84 -30.08 41.82 2.35
C THR A 84 -29.29 41.58 3.66
N ALA A 85 -28.37 42.54 3.90
CA ALA A 85 -28.04 43.25 5.16
C ALA A 85 -26.78 42.87 5.97
N PRO A 86 -26.16 43.87 6.67
CA PRO A 86 -24.71 44.04 6.73
C PRO A 86 -24.07 43.82 8.10
N GLN A 87 -22.73 43.74 8.08
CA GLN A 87 -21.77 44.03 9.16
C GLN A 87 -22.04 43.44 10.55
N ALA A 88 -21.26 42.43 10.90
CA ALA A 88 -20.78 42.24 12.27
C ALA A 88 -19.25 42.15 12.23
N GLU A 89 -18.59 43.17 12.78
CA GLU A 89 -17.16 43.18 13.06
C GLU A 89 -16.86 42.08 14.10
N GLY A 90 -16.40 40.92 13.63
CA GLY A 90 -15.81 39.89 14.48
C GLY A 90 -14.43 40.34 14.91
N GLY A 91 -14.30 40.72 16.19
CA GLY A 91 -13.04 41.09 16.81
C GLY A 91 -11.98 39.97 16.73
N PRO A 92 -10.70 40.33 16.87
CA PRO A 92 -9.59 39.37 16.74
C PRO A 92 -9.72 38.26 17.79
N GLU A 93 -9.77 37.01 17.32
CA GLU A 93 -9.70 35.82 18.17
C GLU A 93 -8.43 35.86 19.03
N PRO A 94 -8.53 35.53 20.33
CA PRO A 94 -7.37 35.46 21.20
C PRO A 94 -6.44 34.34 20.74
N HIS A 95 -5.23 34.74 20.35
CA HIS A 95 -4.14 33.84 20.04
C HIS A 95 -3.92 32.88 21.22
N PRO A 96 -4.04 31.55 21.04
CA PRO A 96 -3.78 30.61 22.11
C PRO A 96 -2.34 30.78 22.57
N GLU A 97 -2.16 30.99 23.88
CA GLU A 97 -0.83 31.08 24.49
C GLU A 97 -0.06 29.78 24.26
N PRO A 98 1.26 29.84 24.03
CA PRO A 98 2.09 28.66 23.88
C PRO A 98 1.99 27.80 25.15
N GLY A 99 1.40 26.61 25.01
CA GLY A 99 1.36 25.63 26.09
C GLY A 99 2.78 25.29 26.56
N PRO A 100 2.95 24.95 27.86
CA PRO A 100 4.24 24.67 28.44
C PRO A 100 4.97 23.57 27.65
N GLU A 101 6.20 23.88 27.24
CA GLU A 101 7.06 22.92 26.54
C GLU A 101 7.15 21.61 27.34
N PRO A 102 6.94 20.45 26.70
CA PRO A 102 7.09 19.16 27.35
C PRO A 102 8.50 19.07 27.94
N GLN A 103 8.58 19.00 29.28
CA GLN A 103 9.86 18.74 29.94
C GLN A 103 10.42 17.44 29.37
N ALA A 104 11.65 17.51 28.87
CA ALA A 104 12.37 16.36 28.34
C ALA A 104 12.35 15.26 29.40
N GLY A 105 11.62 14.18 29.11
CA GLY A 105 11.61 12.99 29.94
C GLY A 105 13.05 12.48 30.12
N PRO A 106 13.31 11.76 31.23
CA PRO A 106 14.63 11.20 31.48
C PRO A 106 15.09 10.40 30.27
N ALA A 107 16.32 10.67 29.83
CA ALA A 107 16.93 9.98 28.70
C ALA A 107 16.80 8.47 28.92
N PRO A 108 16.28 7.72 27.92
CA PRO A 108 16.15 6.27 28.06
C PRO A 108 17.51 5.69 28.43
N GLU A 109 17.54 4.93 29.52
CA GLU A 109 18.76 4.26 29.96
C GLU A 109 19.34 3.46 28.78
N PRO A 110 20.68 3.49 28.61
CA PRO A 110 21.33 2.77 27.54
C PRO A 110 20.93 1.31 27.62
N ARG A 111 20.24 0.81 26.57
CA ARG A 111 19.97 -0.62 26.45
C ARG A 111 21.32 -1.34 26.55
N PRO A 112 21.43 -2.37 27.40
CA PRO A 112 22.64 -3.17 27.48
C PRO A 112 23.00 -3.63 26.07
N GLU A 113 24.22 -3.29 25.63
CA GLU A 113 24.74 -3.79 24.37
C GLU A 113 24.65 -5.31 24.39
N PRO A 114 24.11 -5.94 23.32
CA PRO A 114 24.12 -7.38 23.20
C PRO A 114 25.57 -7.85 23.34
N GLY A 115 25.85 -8.61 24.41
CA GLY A 115 27.17 -9.16 24.64
C GLY A 115 27.60 -10.01 23.43
N PRO A 116 28.89 -10.03 23.07
CA PRO A 116 29.41 -10.76 21.90
C PRO A 116 29.45 -12.29 22.09
N GLY A 117 28.46 -12.89 22.74
CA GLY A 117 28.59 -14.25 23.30
C GLY A 117 27.47 -15.26 23.04
N ASP A 118 26.27 -14.85 22.65
CA ASP A 118 25.16 -15.78 22.44
C ASP A 118 24.56 -15.58 21.04
N GLU A 119 25.38 -15.80 20.01
CA GLU A 119 24.84 -16.18 18.72
C GLU A 119 24.28 -17.59 18.92
N PRO A 120 22.95 -17.78 18.96
CA PRO A 120 22.42 -19.12 19.15
C PRO A 120 22.92 -19.94 17.97
N ASP A 121 23.77 -20.93 18.27
CA ASP A 121 24.17 -22.01 17.37
C ASP A 121 22.95 -22.93 17.14
N ALA A 122 21.80 -22.31 16.85
CA ALA A 122 20.61 -22.97 16.40
C ALA A 122 21.00 -23.54 15.05
N PRO A 123 21.06 -24.88 14.91
CA PRO A 123 21.41 -25.49 13.65
C PRO A 123 20.47 -24.89 12.62
N TYR A 124 21.03 -24.25 11.58
CA TYR A 124 20.26 -23.70 10.47
C TYR A 124 19.25 -24.76 10.04
N GLN A 125 18.00 -24.60 10.48
CA GLN A 125 16.96 -25.55 10.15
C GLN A 125 16.63 -25.26 8.71
N PHE A 126 17.29 -26.00 7.81
CA PHE A 126 16.94 -26.01 6.41
C PHE A 126 15.46 -26.36 6.32
N ILE A 127 14.65 -25.35 6.01
CA ILE A 127 13.22 -25.52 5.82
C ILE A 127 13.08 -26.40 4.58
N CYS A 128 12.64 -27.64 4.77
CA CYS A 128 12.38 -28.50 3.62
C CYS A 128 11.19 -27.96 2.81
N PRO A 129 11.07 -28.26 1.51
CA PRO A 129 10.00 -27.73 0.66
C PRO A 129 8.60 -27.96 1.23
N ILE A 130 8.38 -29.11 1.86
CA ILE A 130 7.12 -29.48 2.50
C ILE A 130 6.83 -28.57 3.69
N GLN A 131 7.82 -28.27 4.52
CA GLN A 131 7.67 -27.35 5.66
C GLN A 131 7.41 -25.92 5.19
N ALA A 132 8.11 -25.45 4.15
CA ALA A 132 7.86 -24.13 3.56
C ALA A 132 6.42 -24.01 3.05
N ARG A 133 5.91 -25.06 2.38
CA ARG A 133 4.52 -25.10 1.92
C ARG A 133 3.52 -25.05 3.07
N ILE A 134 3.69 -25.90 4.09
CA ILE A 134 2.81 -25.93 5.27
C ILE A 134 2.82 -24.58 5.98
N ALA A 135 3.99 -23.94 6.11
CA ALA A 135 4.11 -22.61 6.70
C ALA A 135 3.39 -21.55 5.87
N GLY A 136 3.54 -21.59 4.54
CA GLY A 136 2.85 -20.69 3.61
C GLY A 136 1.33 -20.83 3.65
N GLU A 137 0.80 -22.06 3.63
CA GLU A 137 -0.64 -22.33 3.73
C GLU A 137 -1.21 -21.85 5.08
N ARG A 138 -0.48 -22.05 6.19
CA ARG A 138 -0.87 -21.54 7.51
C ARG A 138 -0.87 -20.01 7.56
N ALA A 139 0.16 -19.37 7.01
CA ALA A 139 0.24 -17.92 6.94
C ALA A 139 -0.91 -17.36 6.08
N MET A 140 -1.23 -17.98 4.94
CA MET A 140 -2.34 -17.54 4.10
C MET A 140 -3.69 -17.65 4.83
N LYS A 141 -3.92 -18.76 5.55
CA LYS A 141 -5.12 -18.91 6.39
C LYS A 141 -5.19 -17.86 7.51
N ALA A 142 -4.07 -17.57 8.16
CA ALA A 142 -4.00 -16.53 9.19
C ALA A 142 -4.26 -15.13 8.62
N ALA A 143 -3.75 -14.82 7.42
CA ALA A 143 -4.02 -13.56 6.74
C ALA A 143 -5.52 -13.36 6.49
N PHE A 144 -6.25 -14.41 6.06
CA PHE A 144 -7.71 -14.32 5.90
C PHE A 144 -8.45 -14.14 7.23
N ALA A 145 -7.99 -14.78 8.31
CA ALA A 145 -8.57 -14.54 9.64
C ALA A 145 -8.40 -13.07 10.05
N LEU A 146 -7.20 -12.51 9.89
CA LEU A 146 -6.93 -11.10 10.19
C LEU A 146 -7.75 -10.13 9.33
N MET A 147 -8.04 -10.47 8.07
CA MET A 147 -8.95 -9.68 7.24
C MET A 147 -10.38 -9.67 7.79
N VAL A 148 -10.88 -10.82 8.26
CA VAL A 148 -12.21 -10.92 8.89
C VAL A 148 -12.28 -10.09 10.17
N ASP A 149 -11.17 -10.05 10.92
CA ASP A 149 -11.05 -9.27 12.16
C ASP A 149 -10.83 -7.77 11.91
N GLY A 150 -10.66 -7.33 10.66
CA GLY A 150 -10.44 -5.93 10.29
C GLY A 150 -8.99 -5.44 10.42
N GLU A 151 -8.04 -6.32 10.72
CA GLU A 151 -6.62 -5.98 10.85
C GLU A 151 -5.90 -5.96 9.49
N LEU A 152 -6.25 -5.02 8.61
CA LEU A 152 -5.77 -5.00 7.22
C LEU A 152 -4.25 -4.93 7.09
N LYS A 153 -3.56 -4.18 7.98
CA LYS A 153 -2.09 -4.07 7.95
C LYS A 153 -1.41 -5.38 8.32
N SER A 154 -1.86 -6.04 9.40
CA SER A 154 -1.38 -7.35 9.84
C SER A 154 -1.65 -8.42 8.78
N ALA A 155 -2.85 -8.40 8.19
CA ALA A 155 -3.25 -9.30 7.12
C ALA A 155 -2.34 -9.19 5.90
N SER A 156 -2.06 -7.96 5.44
CA SER A 156 -1.17 -7.70 4.29
C SER A 156 0.25 -8.24 4.52
N GLN A 157 0.83 -7.98 5.70
CA GLN A 157 2.16 -8.50 6.05
C GLN A 157 2.18 -10.03 6.09
N THR A 158 1.13 -10.63 6.64
CA THR A 158 1.00 -12.10 6.74
C THR A 158 0.81 -12.73 5.36
N MET A 159 0.10 -12.05 4.45
CA MET A 159 -0.06 -12.49 3.06
C MET A 159 1.27 -12.46 2.30
N GLN A 160 2.07 -11.41 2.45
CA GLN A 160 3.42 -11.35 1.86
C GLN A 160 4.36 -12.43 2.43
N LEU A 161 4.22 -12.78 3.72
CA LEU A 161 4.94 -13.91 4.31
C LEU A 161 4.50 -15.24 3.67
N ALA A 162 3.19 -15.43 3.51
CA ALA A 162 2.63 -16.62 2.87
C ALA A 162 3.15 -16.80 1.44
N GLU A 163 3.14 -15.73 0.64
CA GLU A 163 3.67 -15.73 -0.73
C GLU A 163 5.15 -16.11 -0.78
N ARG A 164 5.98 -15.54 0.10
CA ARG A 164 7.41 -15.88 0.18
C ARG A 164 7.63 -17.34 0.54
N MET A 165 6.87 -17.88 1.50
CA MET A 165 6.99 -19.28 1.93
C MET A 165 6.52 -20.25 0.83
N LEU A 166 5.42 -19.94 0.15
CA LEU A 166 4.93 -20.74 -0.98
C LEU A 166 5.88 -20.64 -2.19
N GLY A 167 6.47 -19.48 -2.43
CA GLY A 167 7.50 -19.28 -3.45
C GLY A 167 8.75 -20.09 -3.16
N ALA A 168 9.25 -20.05 -1.92
CA ALA A 168 10.38 -20.86 -1.47
C ALA A 168 10.10 -22.37 -1.62
N ALA A 169 8.89 -22.81 -1.26
CA ALA A 169 8.48 -24.20 -1.45
C ALA A 169 8.52 -24.65 -2.92
N ARG A 170 8.15 -23.77 -3.86
CA ARG A 170 8.24 -24.05 -5.30
C ARG A 170 9.69 -24.16 -5.77
N VAL A 171 10.53 -23.19 -5.39
CA VAL A 171 11.94 -23.17 -5.80
C VAL A 171 12.69 -24.38 -5.25
N LEU A 172 12.46 -24.72 -3.98
CA LEU A 172 13.15 -25.84 -3.32
C LEU A 172 12.57 -27.21 -3.69
N GLY A 173 11.29 -27.28 -4.06
CA GLY A 173 10.59 -28.54 -4.25
C GLY A 173 10.75 -29.18 -5.62
N GLU A 174 11.35 -28.48 -6.61
CA GLU A 174 11.28 -28.82 -8.04
C GLU A 174 9.87 -29.30 -8.45
N LEU A 175 8.84 -28.83 -7.74
CA LEU A 175 7.48 -29.28 -8.02
C LEU A 175 7.21 -28.78 -9.44
N PRO A 176 6.89 -29.68 -10.38
CA PRO A 176 6.55 -29.24 -11.72
C PRO A 176 5.47 -28.20 -11.55
N LEU A 177 5.76 -26.97 -11.99
CA LEU A 177 4.75 -25.93 -12.07
C LEU A 177 3.54 -26.61 -12.75
N PRO A 178 2.32 -26.52 -12.18
CA PRO A 178 1.15 -26.96 -12.93
C PRO A 178 1.32 -26.31 -14.30
N PRO A 179 1.39 -27.11 -15.38
CA PRO A 179 1.89 -26.61 -16.64
C PRO A 179 1.11 -25.35 -16.94
N GLU A 180 1.78 -24.24 -17.28
CA GLU A 180 1.09 -22.96 -17.48
C GLU A 180 -0.01 -23.08 -18.56
N ASN A 181 0.02 -24.16 -19.36
CA ASN A 181 -0.96 -24.55 -20.35
C ASN A 181 -1.98 -25.60 -19.90
N ASP A 182 -2.15 -25.88 -18.60
CA ASP A 182 -3.25 -26.71 -18.12
C ASP A 182 -4.56 -25.91 -18.18
N GLU A 183 -5.07 -25.75 -19.40
CA GLU A 183 -6.34 -25.09 -19.67
C GLU A 183 -7.48 -25.68 -18.83
N ALA A 184 -7.39 -26.95 -18.44
CA ALA A 184 -8.37 -27.57 -17.56
C ALA A 184 -8.35 -26.94 -16.16
N ALA A 185 -7.15 -26.78 -15.57
CA ALA A 185 -6.99 -26.12 -14.28
C ALA A 185 -7.39 -24.63 -14.34
N ARG A 186 -7.09 -23.93 -15.44
CA ARG A 186 -7.55 -22.55 -15.66
C ARG A 186 -9.08 -22.48 -15.77
N ARG A 187 -9.70 -23.33 -16.59
CA ARG A 187 -11.18 -23.41 -16.74
C ARG A 187 -11.85 -23.74 -15.41
N GLU A 188 -11.26 -24.61 -14.60
CA GLU A 188 -11.80 -24.94 -13.28
C GLU A 188 -11.66 -23.77 -12.30
N SER A 189 -10.53 -23.09 -12.30
CA SER A 189 -10.33 -21.85 -11.54
C SER A 189 -11.33 -20.75 -11.95
N GLU A 190 -11.54 -20.55 -13.26
CA GLU A 190 -12.53 -19.60 -13.79
C GLU A 190 -13.97 -19.96 -13.40
N LYS A 191 -14.33 -21.25 -13.42
CA LYS A 191 -15.64 -21.72 -12.93
C LYS A 191 -15.81 -21.44 -11.44
N ASN A 192 -14.79 -21.73 -10.63
CA ASN A 192 -14.81 -21.47 -9.20
C ASN A 192 -14.91 -19.97 -8.90
N HIS A 193 -14.20 -19.14 -9.66
CA HIS A 193 -14.28 -17.68 -9.55
C HIS A 193 -15.67 -17.17 -9.93
N ALA A 194 -16.21 -17.60 -11.07
CA ALA A 194 -17.56 -17.23 -11.51
C ALA A 194 -18.64 -17.67 -10.51
N GLU A 195 -18.50 -18.86 -9.92
CA GLU A 195 -19.41 -19.32 -8.87
C GLU A 195 -19.32 -18.46 -7.61
N LEU A 196 -18.11 -18.14 -7.16
CA LEU A 196 -17.89 -17.26 -5.99
C LEU A 196 -18.51 -15.88 -6.22
N THR A 197 -18.26 -15.26 -7.39
CA THR A 197 -18.87 -13.98 -7.76
C THR A 197 -20.40 -14.07 -7.78
N ARG A 198 -20.97 -15.19 -8.27
CA ARG A 198 -22.43 -15.41 -8.25
C ARG A 198 -22.97 -15.47 -6.82
N ARG A 199 -22.27 -16.19 -5.92
CA ARG A 199 -22.65 -16.31 -4.51
C ARG A 199 -22.62 -14.95 -3.82
N ILE A 200 -21.55 -14.18 -4.00
CA ILE A 200 -21.40 -12.82 -3.45
C ILE A 200 -22.54 -11.92 -3.93
N ARG A 201 -22.82 -11.91 -5.24
CA ARG A 201 -23.93 -11.12 -5.82
C ARG A 201 -25.28 -11.50 -5.23
N ASN A 202 -25.51 -12.78 -4.97
CA ASN A 202 -26.76 -13.25 -4.34
C ASN A 202 -26.84 -12.82 -2.88
N LEU A 203 -25.76 -12.89 -2.12
CA LEU A 203 -25.71 -12.40 -0.73
C LEU A 203 -26.00 -10.90 -0.67
N VAL A 204 -25.41 -10.12 -1.57
CA VAL A 204 -25.69 -8.69 -1.74
C VAL A 204 -27.18 -8.42 -2.02
N LYS A 205 -27.78 -9.17 -2.96
CA LYS A 205 -29.22 -9.04 -3.26
C LYS A 205 -30.11 -9.38 -2.07
N MET A 206 -29.76 -10.40 -1.28
CA MET A 206 -30.48 -10.76 -0.06
C MET A 206 -30.38 -9.63 0.99
N ALA A 207 -29.19 -9.07 1.18
CA ALA A 207 -28.98 -7.95 2.10
C ALA A 207 -29.81 -6.72 1.71
N LEU A 208 -29.82 -6.34 0.42
CA LEU A 208 -30.61 -5.21 -0.09
C LEU A 208 -32.13 -5.39 0.05
N ARG A 209 -32.62 -6.64 0.11
CA ARG A 209 -34.04 -6.95 0.35
C ARG A 209 -34.43 -6.99 1.83
N GLY A 210 -33.48 -6.74 2.74
CA GLY A 210 -33.72 -6.86 4.18
C GLY A 210 -33.87 -8.32 4.65
N GLU A 211 -33.49 -9.30 3.84
CA GLU A 211 -33.52 -10.74 4.16
C GLU A 211 -32.27 -11.13 5.00
N VAL A 212 -31.89 -10.28 5.96
CA VAL A 212 -30.66 -10.40 6.76
C VAL A 212 -30.71 -11.59 7.72
N SER A 213 -31.91 -12.08 8.06
CA SER A 213 -32.12 -13.17 9.03
C SER A 213 -31.62 -14.54 8.57
N CYS A 214 -31.38 -14.73 7.27
CA CYS A 214 -30.86 -15.97 6.69
C CYS A 214 -29.42 -15.85 6.17
N LEU A 215 -28.76 -14.70 6.38
CA LEU A 215 -27.34 -14.57 6.08
C LEU A 215 -26.50 -15.31 7.13
N PRO A 216 -25.45 -16.05 6.70
CA PRO A 216 -24.53 -16.63 7.66
C PRO A 216 -23.86 -15.53 8.47
N LYS A 217 -23.61 -15.75 9.77
CA LYS A 217 -23.14 -14.74 10.73
C LYS A 217 -21.88 -13.96 10.28
N TRP A 218 -21.05 -14.53 9.42
CA TRP A 218 -19.88 -13.86 8.85
C TRP A 218 -20.24 -12.82 7.77
N ALA A 219 -21.36 -12.99 7.07
CA ALA A 219 -21.84 -12.09 6.01
C ALA A 219 -22.66 -10.89 6.55
N THR A 220 -23.01 -10.89 7.84
CA THR A 220 -23.69 -9.78 8.51
C THR A 220 -22.72 -8.79 9.17
N SER A 221 -21.40 -9.02 9.06
CA SER A 221 -20.42 -8.03 9.54
C SER A 221 -20.53 -6.76 8.70
N LYS A 222 -20.68 -5.61 9.37
CA LYS A 222 -20.75 -4.29 8.71
C LYS A 222 -19.53 -4.02 7.82
N SER A 223 -18.34 -4.51 8.19
CA SER A 223 -17.11 -4.37 7.41
C SER A 223 -17.18 -5.09 6.06
N PHE A 224 -17.71 -6.32 6.05
CA PHE A 224 -17.82 -7.12 4.83
C PHE A 224 -18.82 -6.52 3.83
N LEU A 225 -19.96 -6.01 4.32
CA LEU A 225 -20.96 -5.36 3.47
C LEU A 225 -20.44 -4.04 2.88
N ALA A 226 -19.66 -3.26 3.64
CA ALA A 226 -19.07 -2.01 3.16
C ALA A 226 -18.04 -2.25 2.04
N ASP A 227 -17.08 -3.17 2.24
CA ASP A 227 -16.02 -3.46 1.25
C ASP A 227 -16.55 -4.11 -0.03
N THR A 228 -17.62 -4.89 0.06
CA THR A 228 -18.16 -5.62 -1.09
C THR A 228 -19.16 -4.80 -1.91
N LEU A 229 -19.89 -3.86 -1.28
CA LEU A 229 -20.91 -3.06 -1.94
C LEU A 229 -20.39 -1.70 -2.42
N TYR A 230 -19.36 -1.16 -1.75
CA TYR A 230 -18.87 0.19 -2.01
C TYR A 230 -17.34 0.28 -1.86
N PRO A 231 -16.55 -0.41 -2.71
CA PRO A 231 -15.10 -0.35 -2.64
C PRO A 231 -14.52 1.06 -2.85
N ASP A 232 -15.32 2.01 -3.38
CA ASP A 232 -14.90 3.38 -3.71
C ASP A 232 -15.46 4.49 -2.77
N GLN A 233 -16.21 4.18 -1.69
CA GLN A 233 -16.90 5.24 -0.92
C GLN A 233 -16.48 5.47 0.54
N TYR A 234 -15.49 4.76 1.10
CA TYR A 234 -15.05 5.02 2.48
C TYR A 234 -13.58 5.43 2.56
N ASN A 235 -13.35 6.75 2.56
CA ASN A 235 -12.15 7.37 3.10
C ASN A 235 -12.37 7.52 4.63
N TRP A 236 -11.52 6.92 5.45
CA TRP A 236 -11.75 6.72 6.89
C TRP A 236 -11.43 7.94 7.78
N ASP A 237 -11.16 9.13 7.22
CA ASP A 237 -10.62 10.25 8.00
C ASP A 237 -11.64 11.16 8.72
N ASP A 238 -12.96 10.93 8.62
CA ASP A 238 -13.94 11.97 9.04
C ASP A 238 -14.93 11.60 10.17
N THR A 239 -14.67 10.58 10.98
CA THR A 239 -15.49 10.34 12.20
C THR A 239 -14.66 9.95 13.39
N ALA A 240 -14.01 10.95 14.01
CA ALA A 240 -13.50 10.87 15.37
C ALA A 240 -13.69 12.20 16.12
N GLU A 241 -14.84 12.86 15.97
CA GLU A 241 -15.28 13.93 16.88
C GLU A 241 -16.80 13.89 17.03
N GLN A 242 -17.28 13.07 17.96
CA GLN A 242 -18.51 13.28 18.73
C GLN A 242 -18.62 12.20 19.81
N GLU A 243 -17.89 12.40 20.91
CA GLU A 243 -18.31 12.13 22.30
C GLU A 243 -17.50 13.03 23.24
#